data_AF-A0A7J7XJF6-F1
#
_entry.id   AF-A0A7J7XJF6-F1
#
_cell.length_a   1.000
_cell.length_b   1.000
_cell.length_c   1.000
_cell.angle_alpha   90.00
_cell.angle_beta   90.00
_cell.angle_gamma   90.00
#
_symmetry.space_group_name_H-M   'P 1'
#
loop_
_entity.id
_entity.type
_entity.pdbx_description
1 polymer ?
#
loop_
_entity_poly.entity_id
_entity_poly.type
_entity_poly.pdbx_seq_one_letter_code
_entity_poly.pdbx_strand_id
1 'polypeptide(L)'
;MFSSTRAIQRWLTESARLIARSGLAVEWVTPLGIPIIQPYHHDSKVSISGGIQSLTFCSSGDTNQKPNTLKQKNGFPPNFIHSLDSSHMMLTALHCYRKGLTFVSVHDCFWTHAADVAVMNQVCREQFVRLHSQPILHDLSRFLVERYCSGPRSTNAQVAKLQEMLLSVPKTGTFDLDQVKHSTYFFS
;
A
#
# COMPACT_ATOMS: atom_id res chain seq x y z
N MET A 1 -6.50 -22.18 -1.05
CA MET A 1 -7.61 -21.46 -0.41
C MET A 1 -7.82 -20.05 -1.00
N PHE A 2 -6.79 -19.24 -1.28
CA PHE A 2 -6.97 -17.88 -1.86
C PHE A 2 -6.09 -17.62 -3.11
N SER A 3 -6.53 -18.11 -4.28
CA SER A 3 -5.78 -17.97 -5.54
C SER A 3 -5.67 -16.51 -6.01
N SER A 4 -6.77 -15.76 -5.97
CA SER A 4 -6.80 -14.34 -6.39
C SER A 4 -5.91 -13.47 -5.51
N THR A 5 -5.96 -13.66 -4.18
CA THR A 5 -5.06 -12.97 -3.24
C THR A 5 -3.59 -13.26 -3.55
N ARG A 6 -3.25 -14.52 -3.84
CA ARG A 6 -1.88 -14.90 -4.23
C ARG A 6 -1.46 -14.25 -5.56
N ALA A 7 -2.38 -14.11 -6.51
CA ALA A 7 -2.12 -13.44 -7.78
C ALA A 7 -1.83 -11.94 -7.58
N ILE A 8 -2.63 -11.24 -6.77
CA ILE A 8 -2.41 -9.83 -6.42
C ILE A 8 -1.10 -9.66 -5.66
N GLN A 9 -0.83 -10.48 -4.65
CA GLN A 9 0.41 -10.43 -3.89
C GLN A 9 1.64 -10.63 -4.79
N ARG A 10 1.57 -11.58 -5.75
CA ARG A 10 2.63 -11.81 -6.73
C ARG A 10 2.80 -10.61 -7.66
N TRP A 11 1.70 -10.05 -8.16
CA TRP A 11 1.71 -8.87 -9.03
C TRP A 11 2.37 -7.66 -8.33
N LEU A 12 1.99 -7.37 -7.08
CA LEU A 12 2.61 -6.32 -6.25
C LEU A 12 4.11 -6.61 -6.03
N THR A 13 4.46 -7.82 -5.60
CA THR A 13 5.85 -8.21 -5.30
C THR A 13 6.76 -8.08 -6.52
N GLU A 14 6.33 -8.57 -7.69
CA GLU A 14 7.14 -8.52 -8.91
C GLU A 14 7.24 -7.10 -9.46
N SER A 15 6.18 -6.29 -9.37
CA SER A 15 6.20 -4.87 -9.72
C SER A 15 7.22 -4.11 -8.88
N ALA A 16 7.15 -4.25 -7.55
CA ALA A 16 8.11 -3.63 -6.62
C ALA A 16 9.55 -4.10 -6.86
N ARG A 17 9.76 -5.38 -7.20
CA ARG A 17 11.09 -5.90 -7.55
C ARG A 17 11.67 -5.21 -8.77
N LEU A 18 10.87 -5.02 -9.82
CA LEU A 18 11.31 -4.38 -11.07
C LEU A 18 11.56 -2.88 -10.86
N ILE A 19 10.69 -2.19 -10.11
CA ILE A 19 10.87 -0.78 -9.72
C ILE A 19 12.16 -0.61 -8.91
N ALA A 20 12.37 -1.39 -7.86
CA ALA A 20 13.56 -1.26 -7.02
C ALA A 20 14.86 -1.59 -7.77
N ARG A 21 14.81 -2.49 -8.78
CA ARG A 21 15.97 -2.80 -9.64
C ARG A 21 16.36 -1.65 -10.57
N SER A 22 15.42 -0.77 -10.92
CA SER A 22 15.73 0.45 -11.69
C SER A 22 16.36 1.56 -10.82
N GLY A 23 16.51 1.30 -9.51
CA GLY A 23 17.13 2.22 -8.56
C GLY A 23 16.16 3.22 -7.93
N LEU A 24 14.85 3.01 -8.08
CA LEU A 24 13.81 3.87 -7.50
C LEU A 24 13.07 3.15 -6.37
N ALA A 25 12.70 3.89 -5.33
CA ALA A 25 11.83 3.37 -4.27
C ALA A 25 10.38 3.24 -4.77
N VAL A 26 9.62 2.32 -4.18
CA VAL A 26 8.20 2.16 -4.51
C VAL A 26 7.39 3.26 -3.82
N GLU A 27 6.55 3.92 -4.62
CA GLU A 27 5.69 5.03 -4.24
C GLU A 27 4.27 4.74 -4.77
N TRP A 28 3.25 5.17 -4.04
CA TRP A 28 1.85 5.16 -4.50
C TRP A 28 1.04 6.22 -3.76
N VAL A 29 -0.21 6.41 -4.19
CA VAL A 29 -1.15 7.31 -3.55
C VAL A 29 -2.38 6.50 -3.11
N THR A 30 -2.86 6.71 -1.89
CA THR A 30 -4.08 6.03 -1.41
C THR A 30 -5.32 6.57 -2.13
N PRO A 31 -6.46 5.86 -2.09
CA PRO A 31 -7.74 6.37 -2.60
C PRO A 31 -8.20 7.70 -1.94
N LEU A 32 -7.61 8.08 -0.81
CA LEU A 32 -7.85 9.36 -0.13
C LEU A 32 -6.85 10.46 -0.52
N GLY A 33 -5.94 10.21 -1.47
CA GLY A 33 -4.96 11.19 -1.94
C GLY A 33 -3.70 11.30 -1.08
N ILE A 34 -3.44 10.34 -0.18
CA ILE A 34 -2.25 10.39 0.69
C ILE A 34 -1.07 9.71 -0.03
N PRO A 35 0.05 10.41 -0.30
CA PRO A 35 1.23 9.80 -0.90
C PRO A 35 1.97 8.92 0.11
N ILE A 36 2.42 7.76 -0.33
CA ILE A 36 3.18 6.78 0.46
C ILE A 36 4.45 6.39 -0.29
N ILE A 37 5.57 6.37 0.43
CA ILE A 37 6.89 6.01 -0.10
C ILE A 37 7.51 4.94 0.82
N GLN A 38 8.05 3.87 0.25
CA GLN A 38 8.80 2.89 1.03
C GLN A 38 10.23 3.39 1.32
N PRO A 39 10.63 3.56 2.59
CA PRO A 39 11.92 4.17 2.94
C PRO A 39 13.10 3.19 2.84
N TYR A 40 12.90 1.98 2.31
CA TYR A 40 13.88 0.91 2.37
C TYR A 40 15.04 1.13 1.38
N HIS A 41 16.13 1.70 1.88
CA HIS A 41 17.39 1.84 1.19
C HIS A 41 18.49 1.02 1.88
N HIS A 42 19.62 0.80 1.21
CA HIS A 42 20.79 0.19 1.84
C HIS A 42 21.40 1.16 2.86
N ASP A 43 21.95 0.63 3.95
CA ASP A 43 22.63 1.45 4.94
C ASP A 43 23.93 2.02 4.34
N SER A 44 24.19 3.30 4.58
CA SER A 44 25.47 3.90 4.23
C SER A 44 26.49 3.61 5.34
N LYS A 45 27.61 3.00 4.98
CA LYS A 45 28.74 2.79 5.89
C LYS A 45 29.75 3.91 5.69
N VAL A 46 29.94 4.73 6.72
CA VAL A 46 30.99 5.75 6.75
C VAL A 46 32.09 5.23 7.65
N SER A 47 33.24 4.89 7.07
CA SER A 47 34.43 4.53 7.84
C SER A 47 35.32 5.75 7.99
N ILE A 48 35.63 6.12 9.23
CA ILE A 48 36.58 7.16 9.59
C ILE A 48 37.85 6.46 10.07
N SER A 49 38.92 6.57 9.30
CA SER A 49 40.24 6.04 9.67
C SER A 49 40.99 7.07 10.52
N GLY A 50 41.20 6.75 11.80
CA GLY A 50 42.23 7.38 12.62
C GLY A 50 43.48 6.50 12.59
N GLY A 51 44.67 7.09 12.62
CA GLY A 51 45.95 6.39 12.34
C GLY A 51 46.20 5.06 13.05
N ILE A 52 45.60 4.83 14.23
CA ILE A 52 45.67 3.55 14.99
C ILE A 52 44.31 2.81 15.10
N GLN A 53 43.18 3.48 14.84
CA GLN A 53 41.83 2.88 14.94
C GLN A 53 40.90 3.39 13.84
N SER A 54 40.17 2.47 13.22
CA SER A 54 39.11 2.79 12.26
C SER A 54 37.75 2.66 12.95
N LEU A 55 36.95 3.72 12.92
CA LEU A 55 35.56 3.72 13.39
C LEU A 55 34.63 3.60 12.18
N THR A 56 33.71 2.62 12.19
CA THR A 56 32.68 2.49 11.14
C THR A 56 31.32 2.87 11.70
N PHE A 57 30.69 3.88 11.12
CA PHE A 57 29.31 4.25 11.39
C PHE A 57 28.41 3.69 10.30
N CYS A 58 27.29 3.08 10.69
CA CYS A 58 26.21 2.72 9.78
C CYS A 58 25.09 3.75 9.94
N SER A 59 24.81 4.53 8.90
CA SER A 59 23.64 5.40 8.87
C SER A 59 22.49 4.69 8.16
N SER A 60 21.50 4.29 8.94
CA SER A 60 20.25 3.69 8.44
C SER A 60 19.25 4.81 8.13
N GLY A 61 18.76 4.89 6.88
CA GLY A 61 17.71 5.84 6.48
C GLY A 61 18.13 6.91 5.47
N ASP A 62 19.35 6.85 4.93
CA ASP A 62 19.76 7.74 3.85
C ASP A 62 19.04 7.39 2.54
N THR A 63 18.11 8.25 2.13
CA THR A 63 17.31 8.09 0.89
C THR A 63 18.13 8.29 -0.38
N ASN A 64 19.39 8.76 -0.28
CA ASN A 64 20.30 8.83 -1.42
C ASN A 64 20.94 7.48 -1.75
N GLN A 65 20.87 6.51 -0.83
CA GLN A 65 21.38 5.17 -1.08
C GLN A 65 20.48 4.42 -2.06
N LYS A 66 21.02 3.37 -2.69
CA LYS A 66 20.23 2.54 -3.59
C LYS A 66 19.10 1.84 -2.81
N PRO A 67 17.88 1.74 -3.38
CA PRO A 67 16.78 1.00 -2.75
C PRO A 67 17.16 -0.45 -2.45
N ASN A 68 16.82 -0.91 -1.25
CA ASN A 68 17.00 -2.31 -0.88
C ASN A 68 15.90 -3.14 -1.55
N THR A 69 16.23 -3.77 -2.68
CA THR A 69 15.25 -4.50 -3.51
C THR A 69 14.50 -5.59 -2.75
N LEU A 70 15.15 -6.26 -1.78
CA LEU A 70 14.51 -7.33 -0.99
C LEU A 70 13.45 -6.76 -0.03
N LYS A 71 13.78 -5.68 0.68
CA LYS A 71 12.84 -5.01 1.59
C LYS A 71 11.70 -4.33 0.83
N GLN A 72 12.00 -3.67 -0.28
CA GLN A 72 10.99 -3.04 -1.16
C GLN A 72 9.96 -4.08 -1.64
N LYS A 73 10.43 -5.16 -2.29
CA LYS A 73 9.50 -6.17 -2.85
C LYS A 73 8.68 -6.90 -1.80
N ASN A 74 9.26 -7.21 -0.64
CA ASN A 74 8.58 -7.95 0.42
C ASN A 74 7.65 -7.05 1.24
N GLY A 75 7.99 -5.77 1.38
CA GLY A 75 7.20 -4.80 2.13
C GLY A 75 6.05 -4.21 1.33
N PHE A 76 6.09 -4.22 -0.01
CA PHE A 76 5.08 -3.53 -0.81
C PHE A 76 3.67 -4.13 -0.65
N PRO A 77 3.44 -5.45 -0.77
CA PRO A 77 2.12 -6.02 -0.54
C PRO A 77 1.51 -5.68 0.84
N PRO A 78 2.18 -5.91 1.99
CA PRO A 78 1.59 -5.59 3.29
C PRO A 78 1.39 -4.08 3.49
N ASN A 79 2.36 -3.23 3.09
CA ASN A 79 2.20 -1.78 3.26
C ASN A 79 1.06 -1.23 2.40
N PHE A 80 0.85 -1.78 1.20
CA PHE A 80 -0.27 -1.42 0.35
C PHE A 80 -1.61 -1.77 1.00
N ILE A 81 -1.76 -2.98 1.53
CA ILE A 81 -2.99 -3.38 2.25
C ILE A 81 -3.21 -2.52 3.49
N HIS A 82 -2.19 -2.29 4.32
CA HIS A 82 -2.31 -1.40 5.48
C HIS A 82 -2.74 0.02 5.10
N SER A 83 -2.32 0.51 3.92
CA SER A 83 -2.76 1.82 3.43
C SER A 83 -4.25 1.85 3.04
N LEU A 84 -4.80 0.72 2.59
CA LEU A 84 -6.24 0.56 2.33
C LEU A 84 -7.02 0.45 3.63
N ASP A 85 -6.52 -0.33 4.60
CA ASP A 85 -7.14 -0.45 5.93
C ASP A 85 -7.18 0.91 6.64
N SER A 86 -6.08 1.68 6.55
CA SER A 86 -6.05 3.07 7.03
C SER A 86 -7.06 3.96 6.30
N SER A 87 -7.22 3.79 4.99
CA SER A 87 -8.19 4.57 4.21
C SER A 87 -9.63 4.24 4.62
N HIS A 88 -9.92 2.95 4.85
CA HIS A 88 -11.22 2.49 5.33
C HIS A 88 -11.52 3.04 6.73
N MET A 89 -10.57 2.92 7.66
CA MET A 89 -10.68 3.48 9.01
C MET A 89 -10.96 4.99 8.97
N MET A 90 -10.20 5.76 8.19
CA MET A 90 -10.38 7.21 8.07
C MET A 90 -11.77 7.56 7.51
N LEU A 91 -12.23 6.85 6.48
CA LEU A 91 -13.57 7.05 5.92
C LEU A 91 -14.65 6.75 6.96
N THR A 92 -14.53 5.64 7.69
CA THR A 92 -15.48 5.27 8.75
C THR A 92 -15.50 6.33 9.85
N ALA A 93 -14.34 6.77 10.34
CA ALA A 93 -14.23 7.81 11.35
C ALA A 93 -14.94 9.11 10.93
N LEU A 94 -14.67 9.60 9.71
CA LEU A 94 -15.27 10.82 9.18
C LEU A 94 -16.80 10.71 9.07
N HIS A 95 -17.33 9.57 8.62
CA HIS A 95 -18.78 9.38 8.48
C HIS A 95 -19.48 9.14 9.82
N CYS A 96 -18.82 8.48 10.78
CA CYS A 96 -19.27 8.36 12.16
C CYS A 96 -19.37 9.75 12.80
N TYR A 97 -18.34 10.59 12.66
CA TYR A 97 -18.34 11.95 13.17
C TYR A 97 -19.50 12.79 12.62
N ARG A 98 -19.78 12.70 11.32
CA ARG A 98 -20.93 13.38 10.69
C ARG A 98 -22.29 12.93 11.22
N LYS A 99 -22.36 11.72 11.80
CA LYS A 99 -23.56 11.17 12.44
C LYS A 99 -23.58 11.42 13.96
N GLY A 100 -22.59 12.14 14.51
CA GLY A 100 -22.51 12.49 15.93
C GLY A 100 -21.90 11.41 16.82
N LEU A 101 -21.25 10.39 16.25
CA LEU A 101 -20.62 9.32 17.02
C LEU A 101 -19.24 9.74 17.52
N THR A 102 -18.89 9.32 18.73
CA THR A 102 -17.50 9.32 19.19
C THR A 102 -16.81 8.07 18.64
N PHE A 103 -15.75 8.24 17.86
CA PHE A 103 -15.04 7.15 17.22
C PHE A 103 -13.56 7.18 17.57
N VAL A 104 -13.00 6.04 17.96
CA VAL A 104 -11.55 5.83 18.04
C VAL A 104 -11.19 4.49 17.40
N SER A 105 -9.96 4.36 16.94
CA SER A 105 -9.48 3.12 16.31
C SER A 105 -8.11 2.73 16.79
N VAL A 106 -7.91 1.43 17.01
CA VAL A 106 -6.59 0.81 17.09
C VAL A 106 -6.44 -0.05 15.84
N HIS A 107 -5.91 0.54 14.78
CA HIS A 107 -5.86 -0.07 13.44
C HIS A 107 -7.23 -0.57 12.96
N ASP A 108 -7.43 -1.89 12.92
CA ASP A 108 -8.64 -2.60 12.49
C ASP A 108 -9.66 -2.81 13.62
N CYS A 109 -9.39 -2.32 14.83
CA CYS A 109 -10.33 -2.35 15.94
C CYS A 109 -11.02 -0.99 16.07
N PHE A 110 -12.33 -0.94 15.81
CA PHE A 110 -13.13 0.29 15.83
C PHE A 110 -13.98 0.38 17.10
N TRP A 111 -13.84 1.47 17.85
CA TRP A 111 -14.49 1.66 19.14
C TRP A 111 -15.41 2.88 19.10
N THR A 112 -16.55 2.75 19.76
CA THR A 112 -17.58 3.78 19.97
C THR A 112 -18.30 3.50 21.29
N HIS A 113 -19.21 4.38 21.70
CA HIS A 113 -20.10 4.08 22.83
C HIS A 113 -21.07 2.94 22.50
N ALA A 114 -21.46 2.16 23.52
CA ALA A 114 -22.33 0.99 23.37
C ALA A 114 -23.66 1.29 22.64
N ALA A 115 -24.21 2.48 22.84
CA ALA A 115 -25.45 2.93 22.19
C ALA A 115 -25.34 3.03 20.65
N ASP A 116 -24.12 3.22 20.14
CA ASP A 116 -23.87 3.60 18.74
C ASP A 116 -23.30 2.46 17.89
N VAL A 117 -23.05 1.28 18.48
CA VAL A 117 -22.39 0.14 17.82
C VAL A 117 -23.11 -0.26 16.53
N ALA A 118 -24.44 -0.28 16.54
CA ALA A 118 -25.24 -0.61 15.35
C ALA A 118 -24.98 0.39 14.20
N VAL A 119 -24.93 1.69 14.51
CA VAL A 119 -24.69 2.75 13.52
C VAL A 119 -23.25 2.70 13.02
N MET A 120 -22.27 2.49 13.91
CA MET A 120 -20.87 2.33 13.53
C MET A 120 -20.68 1.13 12.58
N ASN A 121 -21.28 -0.01 12.87
CA ASN A 121 -21.19 -1.20 12.01
C ASN A 121 -21.81 -0.99 10.63
N GLN A 122 -22.94 -0.27 10.56
CA GLN A 122 -23.51 0.15 9.28
C GLN A 122 -22.53 1.02 8.49
N VAL A 123 -21.99 2.08 9.11
CA VAL A 123 -21.02 2.98 8.46
C VAL A 123 -19.76 2.22 8.03
N CYS A 124 -19.25 1.33 8.88
CA CYS A 124 -18.08 0.50 8.60
C CYS A 124 -18.25 -0.30 7.30
N ARG A 125 -19.36 -1.06 7.18
CA ARG A 125 -19.64 -1.86 5.99
C ARG A 125 -19.89 -0.99 4.76
N GLU A 126 -20.64 0.11 4.90
CA GLU A 126 -20.89 1.06 3.82
C GLU A 126 -19.58 1.64 3.27
N GLN A 127 -18.67 2.09 4.14
CA GLN A 127 -17.40 2.66 3.70
C GLN A 127 -16.46 1.61 3.11
N PHE A 128 -16.48 0.37 3.61
CA PHE A 128 -15.71 -0.73 3.02
C PHE A 128 -16.14 -1.00 1.58
N VAL A 129 -17.46 -1.14 1.35
CA VAL A 129 -18.01 -1.34 0.01
C VAL A 129 -17.65 -0.15 -0.87
N ARG A 130 -17.89 1.09 -0.44
CA ARG A 130 -17.57 2.28 -1.23
C ARG A 130 -16.09 2.38 -1.60
N LEU A 131 -15.19 2.01 -0.70
CA LEU A 131 -13.74 2.00 -0.96
C LEU A 131 -13.41 0.96 -2.04
N HIS A 132 -13.81 -0.29 -1.84
CA HIS A 132 -13.46 -1.40 -2.73
C HIS A 132 -14.29 -1.47 -4.02
N SER A 133 -15.36 -0.67 -4.15
CA SER A 133 -16.06 -0.43 -5.42
C SER A 133 -15.24 0.42 -6.39
N GLN A 134 -14.20 1.12 -5.93
CA GLN A 134 -13.30 1.87 -6.80
C GLN A 134 -12.34 0.91 -7.53
N PRO A 135 -11.86 1.27 -8.73
CA PRO A 135 -10.93 0.43 -9.50
C PRO A 135 -9.48 0.51 -8.97
N ILE A 136 -9.28 0.29 -7.66
CA ILE A 136 -8.04 0.54 -6.89
C ILE A 136 -6.79 0.00 -7.60
N LEU A 137 -6.80 -1.27 -8.04
CA LEU A 137 -5.63 -1.88 -8.68
C LEU A 137 -5.34 -1.30 -10.06
N HIS A 138 -6.37 -0.88 -10.79
CA HIS A 138 -6.20 -0.19 -12.08
C HIS A 138 -5.67 1.23 -11.88
N ASP A 139 -6.15 1.94 -10.86
CA ASP A 139 -5.63 3.26 -10.50
C ASP A 139 -4.17 3.20 -10.08
N LEU A 140 -3.82 2.23 -9.23
CA LEU A 140 -2.43 1.95 -8.87
C LEU A 140 -1.59 1.62 -10.10
N SER A 141 -2.07 0.73 -10.98
CA SER A 141 -1.37 0.37 -12.22
C SER A 141 -1.07 1.59 -13.08
N ARG A 142 -2.08 2.45 -13.34
CA ARG A 142 -1.91 3.69 -14.10
C ARG A 142 -0.89 4.61 -13.47
N PHE A 143 -1.00 4.83 -12.15
CA PHE A 143 -0.05 5.66 -11.40
C PHE A 143 1.38 5.13 -11.54
N LEU A 144 1.60 3.83 -11.35
CA LEU A 144 2.93 3.24 -11.44
C LEU A 144 3.51 3.33 -12.86
N VAL A 145 2.68 3.13 -13.89
CA VAL A 145 3.11 3.29 -15.29
C VAL A 145 3.53 4.73 -15.56
N GLU A 146 2.71 5.70 -15.16
CA GLU A 146 3.02 7.12 -15.33
C GLU A 146 4.30 7.52 -14.59
N ARG A 147 4.44 7.07 -13.34
CA ARG A 147 5.55 7.43 -12.45
C ARG A 147 6.89 6.81 -12.86
N TYR A 148 6.88 5.57 -13.35
CA TYR A 148 8.10 4.78 -13.57
C TYR A 148 8.43 4.48 -15.03
N CYS A 149 7.48 4.61 -15.95
CA CYS A 149 7.68 4.28 -17.37
C CYS A 149 7.73 5.51 -18.30
N SER A 150 7.23 6.68 -17.88
CA SER A 150 7.11 7.87 -18.75
C SER A 150 8.37 8.74 -18.89
N GLY A 151 9.51 8.34 -18.29
CA GLY A 151 10.74 9.15 -18.30
C GLY A 151 11.66 8.92 -19.53
N PRO A 152 12.63 9.82 -19.80
CA PRO A 152 13.58 9.72 -20.94
C PRO A 152 14.52 8.50 -20.90
N ARG A 153 14.46 7.69 -19.83
CA ARG A 153 15.13 6.39 -19.69
C ARG A 153 14.29 5.20 -20.21
N SER A 154 13.15 5.46 -20.86
CA SER A 154 12.13 4.45 -21.23
C SER A 154 12.52 3.51 -22.38
N THR A 155 13.61 3.76 -23.09
CA THR A 155 14.06 2.93 -24.22
C THR A 155 14.75 1.63 -23.81
N ASN A 156 14.92 1.39 -22.52
CA ASN A 156 15.54 0.17 -22.02
C ASN A 156 14.55 -1.00 -21.97
N ALA A 157 14.97 -2.20 -22.38
CA ALA A 157 14.18 -3.44 -22.31
C ALA A 157 13.62 -3.74 -20.90
N GLN A 158 14.26 -3.21 -19.85
CA GLN A 158 13.78 -3.31 -18.47
C GLN A 158 12.50 -2.50 -18.23
N VAL A 159 12.35 -1.33 -18.86
CA VAL A 159 11.14 -0.49 -18.73
C VAL A 159 9.97 -1.12 -19.47
N ALA A 160 10.21 -1.69 -20.66
CA ALA A 160 9.18 -2.45 -21.38
C ALA A 160 8.65 -3.62 -20.55
N LYS A 161 9.55 -4.40 -19.91
CA LYS A 161 9.17 -5.49 -19.01
C LYS A 161 8.42 -5.01 -17.77
N LEU A 162 8.82 -3.87 -17.20
CA LEU A 162 8.09 -3.26 -16.08
C LEU A 162 6.69 -2.84 -16.52
N GLN A 163 6.55 -2.17 -17.66
CA GLN A 163 5.27 -1.74 -18.19
C GLN A 163 4.33 -2.92 -18.46
N GLU A 164 4.82 -4.00 -19.07
CA GLU A 164 4.04 -5.24 -19.27
C GLU A 164 3.55 -5.84 -17.93
N MET A 165 4.43 -5.84 -16.91
CA MET A 165 4.07 -6.29 -15.56
C MET A 165 3.00 -5.38 -14.94
N LEU A 166 3.16 -4.06 -15.01
CA LEU A 166 2.21 -3.12 -14.42
C LEU A 166 0.84 -3.17 -15.10
N LEU A 167 0.78 -3.37 -16.42
CA LEU A 167 -0.47 -3.45 -17.18
C LEU A 167 -1.20 -4.80 -17.01
N SER A 168 -0.52 -5.86 -16.59
CA SER A 168 -1.13 -7.18 -16.35
C SER A 168 -1.80 -7.27 -14.98
N VAL A 169 -2.75 -6.35 -14.73
CA VAL A 169 -3.54 -6.29 -13.50
C VAL A 169 -4.36 -7.59 -13.33
N PRO A 170 -4.31 -8.26 -12.17
CA PRO A 170 -5.08 -9.48 -11.92
C PRO A 170 -6.59 -9.26 -12.07
N LYS A 171 -7.27 -10.23 -12.68
CA LYS A 171 -8.72 -10.17 -12.89
C LYS A 171 -9.48 -10.28 -11.56
N THR A 172 -10.59 -9.55 -11.47
CA THR A 172 -11.53 -9.64 -10.36
C THR A 172 -12.31 -10.95 -10.42
N GLY A 173 -12.77 -11.41 -9.25
CA GLY A 173 -13.68 -12.56 -9.14
C GLY A 173 -15.13 -12.18 -9.42
N THR A 174 -16.04 -13.10 -9.10
CA THR A 174 -17.50 -12.93 -9.26
C THR A 174 -18.21 -12.56 -7.96
N PHE A 175 -17.47 -12.30 -6.87
CA PHE A 175 -18.06 -11.95 -5.58
C PHE A 175 -18.74 -10.58 -5.67
N ASP A 176 -20.01 -10.54 -5.26
CA ASP A 176 -20.78 -9.31 -5.13
C ASP A 176 -20.41 -8.59 -3.84
N LEU A 177 -19.76 -7.43 -3.98
CA LEU A 177 -19.25 -6.65 -2.86
C LEU A 177 -20.38 -6.08 -1.98
N ASP A 178 -21.59 -5.89 -2.52
CA ASP A 178 -22.73 -5.38 -1.74
C ASP A 178 -23.18 -6.34 -0.64
N GLN A 179 -22.81 -7.62 -0.72
CA GLN A 179 -23.07 -8.60 0.33
C GLN A 179 -22.39 -8.24 1.66
N VAL A 180 -21.31 -7.45 1.65
CA VAL A 180 -20.63 -7.00 2.87
C VAL A 180 -21.56 -6.17 3.76
N LYS A 181 -22.47 -5.37 3.19
CA LYS A 181 -23.44 -4.56 3.95
C LYS A 181 -24.34 -5.41 4.85
N HIS A 182 -24.60 -6.64 4.47
CA HIS A 182 -25.48 -7.58 5.16
C HIS A 182 -24.73 -8.58 6.05
N SER A 183 -23.39 -8.56 6.06
CA SER A 183 -22.57 -9.53 6.81
C SER A 183 -22.44 -9.14 8.28
N THR A 184 -23.15 -9.84 9.15
CA THR A 184 -23.11 -9.63 10.61
C THR A 184 -21.69 -9.75 11.17
N TYR A 185 -20.94 -10.76 10.73
CA TYR A 185 -19.60 -11.09 11.23
C TYR A 185 -18.46 -10.44 10.44
N PHE A 186 -18.76 -9.45 9.58
CA PHE A 186 -17.71 -8.69 8.90
C PHE A 186 -16.88 -7.83 9.87
N PHE A 187 -17.56 -7.21 10.84
CA PHE A 187 -17.00 -6.47 11.95
C PHE A 187 -17.90 -6.75 13.15
N SER A 188 -17.36 -7.40 14.17
CA SER A 188 -18.10 -7.90 15.34
C SER A 188 -17.23 -7.86 16.59
#